data_AF-A0A2M8K711-F1
#
_entry.id   AF-A0A2M8K711-F1
#
_cell.length_a   1.000
_cell.length_b   1.000
_cell.length_c   1.000
_cell.angle_alpha   90.00
_cell.angle_beta   90.00
_cell.angle_gamma   90.00
#
_symmetry.space_group_name_H-M   'P 1'
#
loop_
_entity.id
_entity.type
_entity.pdbx_description
1 polymer ?
#
loop_
_entity_poly.entity_id
_entity_poly.type
_entity_poly.pdbx_seq_one_letter_code
_entity_poly.pdbx_strand_id
1 'polypeptide(L)' 'MTPASGYLTSAQLCERLGNLSTRTLHRWQQKEINPLPEPTIRPSGTCNLWSADEIYAWEEREKALSKARSKKASTH' A
#
# COMPACT_ATOMS: atom_id res chain seq x y z
N MET A 1 11.47 8.73 -11.79
CA MET A 1 10.29 9.10 -12.59
C MET A 1 9.06 8.84 -11.73
N THR A 2 8.45 9.89 -11.19
CA THR A 2 7.19 9.79 -10.44
C THR A 2 6.07 9.65 -11.46
N PRO A 3 5.28 8.55 -11.48
CA PRO A 3 4.15 8.47 -12.40
C PRO A 3 3.14 9.55 -12.04
N ALA A 4 2.94 10.49 -12.98
CA ALA A 4 2.10 11.68 -12.86
C ALA A 4 0.59 11.39 -13.03
N SER A 5 0.14 10.16 -12.78
CA SER A 5 -1.23 9.75 -13.02
C SER A 5 -1.85 9.32 -11.70
N GLY A 6 -2.75 10.15 -11.17
CA GLY A 6 -3.29 10.11 -9.80
C GLY A 6 -4.00 8.83 -9.36
N TYR A 7 -4.04 7.77 -10.18
CA TYR A 7 -4.62 6.48 -9.81
C TYR A 7 -3.73 5.30 -10.26
N LEU A 8 -3.63 4.31 -9.38
CA LEU A 8 -2.92 3.05 -9.58
C LEU A 8 -3.91 1.89 -9.59
N THR A 9 -3.77 0.99 -10.56
CA THR A 9 -4.51 -0.28 -10.58
C THR A 9 -3.94 -1.26 -9.54
N SER A 10 -4.70 -2.30 -9.19
CA SER A 10 -4.21 -3.37 -8.30
C SER A 10 -2.94 -4.03 -8.83
N ALA A 11 -2.78 -4.17 -10.15
CA ALA A 11 -1.61 -4.76 -10.77
C ALA A 11 -0.37 -3.87 -10.59
N GLN A 12 -0.50 -2.58 -10.92
CA GLN A 12 0.58 -1.61 -10.75
C GLN A 12 0.99 -1.46 -9.27
N LEU A 13 0.01 -1.50 -8.37
CA LEU A 13 0.25 -1.43 -6.94
C LEU A 13 1.03 -2.66 -6.45
N CYS A 14 0.64 -3.85 -6.92
CA CYS A 14 1.36 -5.09 -6.66
C CYS A 14 2.81 -5.08 -7.15
N GLU A 15 3.06 -4.64 -8.38
CA GLU A 15 4.40 -4.51 -8.95
C GLU A 15 5.25 -3.53 -8.14
N ARG A 16 4.69 -2.35 -7.85
CA ARG A 16 5.35 -1.28 -7.08
C ARG A 16 5.79 -1.73 -5.69
N LEU A 17 4.95 -2.49 -5.00
CA LEU A 17 5.19 -2.93 -3.63
C LEU A 17 6.11 -4.16 -3.54
N GLY A 18 6.75 -4.55 -4.65
CA GLY A 18 7.69 -5.67 -4.71
C GLY A 18 7.11 -6.95 -5.30
N ASN A 19 6.32 -6.83 -6.37
CA ASN A 19 5.68 -7.95 -7.09
C ASN A 19 4.83 -8.84 -6.18
N LEU A 20 3.95 -8.21 -5.38
CA LEU A 20 3.05 -8.92 -4.49
C LEU A 20 1.77 -9.37 -5.20
N SER A 21 1.01 -10.24 -4.56
CA SER A 21 -0.33 -10.61 -5.04
C SER A 21 -1.40 -9.66 -4.49
N THR A 22 -2.53 -9.54 -5.20
CA THR A 22 -3.71 -8.77 -4.76
C THR A 22 -4.25 -9.25 -3.40
N ARG A 23 -4.08 -10.54 -3.09
CA ARG A 23 -4.38 -11.11 -1.76
C ARG A 23 -3.58 -10.44 -0.64
N THR A 24 -2.33 -10.05 -0.90
CA THR A 24 -1.50 -9.32 0.07
C THR A 24 -2.03 -7.91 0.28
N LEU A 25 -2.48 -7.22 -0.77
CA LEU A 25 -3.13 -5.93 -0.64
C LEU A 25 -4.37 -6.03 0.26
N HIS A 26 -5.25 -7.00 0.00
CA HIS A 26 -6.43 -7.23 0.84
C HIS A 26 -6.04 -7.53 2.30
N ARG A 27 -5.02 -8.36 2.54
CA ARG A 27 -4.52 -8.62 3.90
C ARG A 27 -4.01 -7.35 4.57
N TRP A 28 -3.35 -6.45 3.82
CA TRP A 28 -2.86 -5.19 4.35
C TRP A 28 -3.97 -4.19 4.64
N GLN A 29 -5.10 -4.23 3.92
CA GLN A 29 -6.30 -3.44 4.26
C GLN A 29 -6.91 -3.87 5.60
N GLN A 30 -6.72 -5.13 5.99
CA GLN A 30 -7.22 -5.70 7.26
C GLN A 30 -6.21 -5.58 8.42
N LYS A 31 -5.10 -4.85 8.26
CA LYS A 31 -4.14 -4.63 9.34
C LYS A 31 -4.72 -3.67 10.39
N GLU A 32 -4.47 -3.96 11.66
CA GLU A 32 -4.83 -3.05 12.75
C GLU A 32 -3.97 -1.77 12.77
N ILE A 33 -2.68 -1.90 12.43
CA ILE A 33 -1.73 -0.80 12.45
C ILE A 33 -1.39 -0.40 11.01
N ASN A 34 -1.73 0.84 10.66
CA ASN A 34 -1.55 1.44 9.33
C ASN A 34 -2.11 0.55 8.19
N PRO A 35 -3.44 0.31 8.18
CA PRO A 35 -4.08 -0.43 7.10
C PRO A 35 -3.83 0.24 5.75
N LEU A 36 -3.66 -0.60 4.71
CA LEU A 36 -3.62 -0.10 3.34
C LEU A 36 -4.93 0.63 3.03
N PRO A 37 -4.91 1.81 2.39
CA PRO A 37 -6.13 2.52 2.05
C PRO A 37 -7.05 1.69 1.15
N GLU A 38 -8.33 2.00 1.23
CA GLU A 38 -9.32 1.42 0.34
C GLU A 38 -9.13 1.96 -1.10
N PRO A 39 -9.56 1.20 -2.12
CA PRO A 39 -9.54 1.72 -3.47
C PRO A 39 -10.51 2.89 -3.61
N THR A 40 -10.00 4.02 -4.07
CA THR A 40 -10.76 5.25 -4.30
C THR A 40 -11.86 5.07 -5.33
N ILE A 41 -11.65 4.21 -6.34
CA ILE A 41 -12.66 3.87 -7.34
C ILE A 41 -12.79 2.35 -7.42
N ARG A 42 -14.03 1.87 -7.29
CA ARG A 42 -14.40 0.44 -7.37
C ARG A 42 -15.40 0.23 -8.52
N PRO A 43 -14.96 0.22 -9.79
CA PRO A 43 -15.87 0.04 -10.90
C PRO A 43 -16.29 -1.43 -11.00
N SER A 44 -17.56 -1.69 -11.27
CA SER A 44 -18.06 -3.06 -11.48
C SER A 44 -17.51 -3.61 -12.80
N GLY A 45 -16.88 -4.79 -12.75
CA GLY A 45 -16.37 -5.49 -13.94
C GLY A 45 -14.93 -5.15 -14.37
N THR A 46 -14.20 -4.33 -13.61
CA THR A 46 -12.77 -4.03 -13.88
C THR A 46 -11.94 -4.01 -12.60
N CYS A 47 -10.65 -3.68 -12.72
CA CYS A 47 -9.74 -3.56 -11.60
C CYS A 47 -10.02 -2.31 -10.75
N ASN A 48 -9.82 -2.48 -9.44
CA ASN A 48 -9.89 -1.40 -8.47
C ASN A 48 -8.78 -0.37 -8.73
N LEU A 49 -9.07 0.90 -8.45
CA LEU A 49 -8.12 2.00 -8.58
C LEU A 49 -7.88 2.67 -7.23
N TRP A 50 -6.61 2.85 -6.88
CA TRP A 50 -6.14 3.52 -5.68
C TRP A 50 -5.55 4.88 -6.02
N SER A 51 -5.87 5.90 -5.26
CA SER A 51 -5.19 7.20 -5.38
C SER A 51 -3.69 7.02 -5.15
N ALA A 52 -2.88 7.52 -6.09
CA ALA A 52 -1.43 7.45 -5.97
C ALA A 52 -0.96 8.17 -4.69
N ASP A 53 -1.49 9.37 -4.41
CA ASP A 53 -1.14 10.17 -3.24
C ASP A 53 -1.43 9.46 -1.91
N GLU A 54 -2.57 8.78 -1.80
CA GLU A 54 -2.92 8.02 -0.60
C GLU A 54 -1.97 6.83 -0.39
N ILE A 55 -1.60 6.14 -1.47
CA ILE A 55 -0.62 5.07 -1.44
C ILE A 55 0.75 5.60 -1.01
N TYR A 56 1.21 6.72 -1.57
CA TYR A 56 2.48 7.33 -1.17
C TYR A 56 2.51 7.68 0.31
N ALA A 57 1.46 8.34 0.82
CA ALA A 57 1.35 8.68 2.24
C ALA A 57 1.35 7.44 3.13
N TRP A 58 0.68 6.36 2.70
CA TRP A 58 0.69 5.08 3.41
C TRP A 58 2.08 4.42 3.39
N GLU A 59 2.78 4.44 2.25
CA GLU A 59 4.14 3.91 2.11
C GLU A 59 5.12 4.63 3.05
N GLU A 60 5.02 5.96 3.16
CA GLU A 60 5.84 6.74 4.09
C GLU A 60 5.60 6.35 5.55
N ARG A 61 4.33 6.13 5.94
CA ARG A 61 3.98 5.63 7.27
C ARG A 61 4.50 4.21 7.50
N GLU A 62 4.38 3.31 6.54
CA GLU A 62 4.94 1.95 6.64
C GLU A 62 6.46 1.98 6.79
N LYS A 63 7.15 2.87 6.06
CA LYS A 63 8.61 3.04 6.19
C LYS A 63 8.98 3.55 7.59
N ALA A 64 8.23 4.50 8.15
CA ALA A 64 8.45 4.96 9.51
C ALA A 64 8.19 3.86 10.56
N LEU A 65 7.11 3.08 10.38
CA LEU A 65 6.76 1.95 11.25
C LEU A 65 7.77 0.81 11.16
N SER A 66 8.24 0.48 9.95
CA SER A 66 9.28 -0.53 9.74
C SER A 66 10.58 -0.15 10.47
N LYS A 67 11.00 1.12 10.39
CA LYS A 67 12.13 1.65 11.17
C LYS A 67 11.90 1.54 12.67
N ALA A 68 10.70 1.84 13.16
CA ALA A 68 10.36 1.70 14.57
C ALA A 68 10.35 0.22 15.03
N ARG A 69 9.90 -0.71 14.17
CA ARG A 69 9.89 -2.15 14.44
C ARG A 69 11.31 -2.72 14.52
N SER A 70 12.22 -2.29 13.67
CA SER A 70 13.63 -2.68 13.73
C SER A 70 14.35 -2.12 14.96
N LYS A 71 13.97 -0.93 15.46
CA LYS A 71 14.53 -0.38 16.70
C LYS A 71 14.13 -1.17 17.96
N LYS A 72 12.96 -1.83 17.97
CA LYS A 72 12.53 -2.67 19.10
C LYS A 72 13.21 -4.04 19.17
N ALA A 73 14.00 -4.43 18.18
CA ALA A 73 14.69 -5.73 18.17
C ALA A 73 16.06 -5.71 18.88
N SER A 74 16.50 -4.56 19.43
CA SER A 74 17.77 -4.42 20.14
C SER A 74 17.53 -3.92 21.57
N THR A 75 16.85 -4.73 22.38
CA THR A 75 16.85 -4.63 23.85
C THR A 75 16.42 -5.99 24.40
N HIS A 76 17.37 -6.92 24.52
CA HIS A 76 17.62 -7.73 25.72
C HIS A 76 18.84 -8.64 25.51
#